data_AF-A0A1H6ZQT1-F1
#
_entry.id   AF-A0A1H6ZQT1-F1
#
_cell.length_a   1.000
_cell.length_b   1.000
_cell.length_c   1.000
_cell.angle_alpha   90.00
_cell.angle_beta   90.00
_cell.angle_gamma   90.00
#
_symmetry.space_group_name_H-M   'P 1'
#
loop_
_entity.id
_entity.type
_entity.pdbx_description
1 polymer ?
#
loop_
_entity_poly.entity_id
_entity_poly.type
_entity_poly.pdbx_seq_one_letter_code
_entity_poly.pdbx_strand_id
1 'polypeptide(L)'
;MMLKKYKILCLIGFIMVLFSNVVFAASFQTVADTFLSLYKVNEVDKSILYNEDMRKITIRIHKVATTTDEMLVYKDQTVIYQKEMPHNWSYRIYQLKNASDDRFVYAINSNKDHWLMGYDATKDKWQVYASSADFYNSVQGDPWIQEKHGDIILSFHDMGKDNPTQEYRLFWDTRSNWFGYEDLGIHSN
;
A
#
# COMPACT_ATOMS: atom_id res chain seq x y z
N MET A 1 -45.57 -23.76 33.53
CA MET A 1 -44.78 -22.51 33.54
C MET A 1 -43.28 -22.72 33.23
N MET A 2 -42.89 -23.69 32.39
CA MET A 2 -41.47 -23.95 32.06
C MET A 2 -41.12 -23.73 30.57
N LEU A 3 -42.09 -23.83 29.66
CA LEU A 3 -41.84 -23.74 28.21
C LEU A 3 -41.39 -22.35 27.70
N LYS A 4 -41.69 -21.27 28.44
CA LYS A 4 -41.29 -19.89 28.04
C LYS A 4 -39.81 -19.58 28.32
N LYS A 5 -39.15 -20.28 29.25
CA LYS A 5 -37.75 -20.02 29.62
C LYS A 5 -36.75 -20.54 28.57
N TYR A 6 -37.04 -21.69 27.95
CA TYR A 6 -36.16 -22.30 26.93
C TYR A 6 -36.15 -21.53 25.60
N LYS A 7 -37.27 -20.90 25.21
CA LYS A 7 -37.34 -20.08 23.98
C LYS A 7 -36.50 -18.80 24.07
N ILE A 8 -36.36 -18.22 25.26
CA ILE A 8 -35.53 -17.02 25.48
C ILE A 8 -34.03 -17.38 25.48
N LEU A 9 -33.66 -18.53 26.05
CA LEU A 9 -32.27 -19.02 26.03
C LEU A 9 -31.79 -19.39 24.61
N CYS A 10 -32.62 -20.00 23.78
CA CYS A 10 -32.27 -20.26 22.38
C CYS A 10 -32.15 -18.96 21.55
N LEU A 11 -32.91 -17.91 21.88
CA LEU A 11 -32.83 -16.62 21.18
C LEU A 11 -31.56 -15.84 21.53
N ILE A 12 -31.12 -15.89 22.80
CA ILE A 12 -29.86 -15.29 23.25
C ILE A 12 -28.65 -16.04 22.66
N GLY A 13 -28.73 -17.38 22.55
CA GLY A 13 -27.71 -18.19 21.89
C GLY A 13 -27.57 -17.92 20.40
N PHE A 14 -28.65 -17.56 19.69
CA PHE A 14 -28.61 -17.20 18.28
C PHE A 14 -28.11 -15.77 18.03
N ILE A 15 -28.31 -14.85 18.98
CA ILE A 15 -27.81 -13.46 18.87
C ILE A 15 -26.29 -13.38 19.12
N MET A 16 -25.70 -14.31 19.89
CA MET A 16 -24.23 -14.34 20.06
C MET A 16 -23.45 -14.83 18.83
N VAL A 17 -24.11 -15.45 17.85
CA VAL A 17 -23.47 -15.87 16.59
C VAL A 17 -23.47 -14.74 15.54
N LEU A 18 -24.13 -13.60 15.81
CA LEU A 18 -24.27 -12.50 14.84
C LEU A 18 -23.28 -11.35 15.03
N PHE A 19 -22.31 -11.45 15.94
CA PHE A 19 -21.31 -10.39 16.16
C PHE A 19 -19.85 -10.85 16.27
N SER A 20 -19.51 -12.07 15.86
CA SER A 20 -18.14 -12.33 15.44
C SER A 20 -17.98 -11.88 13.99
N ASN A 21 -17.99 -10.55 13.78
CA ASN A 21 -17.22 -10.00 12.67
C ASN A 21 -15.78 -10.36 13.00
N VAL A 22 -15.33 -11.53 12.54
CA VAL A 22 -13.91 -11.79 12.40
C VAL A 22 -13.47 -10.77 11.38
N VAL A 23 -13.03 -9.61 11.86
CA VAL A 23 -12.22 -8.69 11.08
C VAL A 23 -10.99 -9.53 10.77
N PHE A 24 -11.00 -10.19 9.62
CA PHE A 24 -9.76 -10.61 9.00
C PHE A 24 -8.99 -9.30 8.85
N ALA A 25 -7.98 -9.08 9.70
CA ALA A 25 -6.98 -8.08 9.41
C ALA A 25 -6.54 -8.37 7.98
N ALA A 26 -6.76 -7.43 7.06
CA ALA A 26 -6.45 -7.62 5.66
C ALA A 26 -4.98 -7.99 5.55
N SER A 27 -4.68 -9.25 5.20
CA SER A 27 -3.30 -9.68 5.01
C SER A 27 -2.91 -9.44 3.56
N PHE A 28 -1.89 -8.62 3.34
CA PHE A 28 -1.30 -8.41 2.04
C PHE A 28 -0.20 -9.43 1.76
N GLN A 29 0.00 -9.74 0.49
CA GLN A 29 1.12 -10.54 0.02
C GLN A 29 1.79 -9.83 -1.15
N THR A 30 3.12 -9.75 -1.14
CA THR A 30 3.87 -9.32 -2.32
C THR A 30 3.77 -10.38 -3.41
N VAL A 31 3.15 -10.04 -4.55
CA VAL A 31 3.00 -10.93 -5.70
C VAL A 31 3.94 -10.60 -6.86
N ALA A 32 4.48 -9.38 -6.89
CA ALA A 32 5.52 -8.98 -7.82
C ALA A 32 6.42 -7.92 -7.19
N ASP A 33 7.69 -7.93 -7.59
CA ASP A 33 8.72 -6.99 -7.19
C ASP A 33 9.48 -6.57 -8.45
N THR A 34 9.32 -5.31 -8.85
CA THR A 34 9.96 -4.76 -10.04
C THR A 34 10.96 -3.69 -9.66
N PHE A 35 12.17 -3.78 -10.21
CA PHE A 35 13.16 -2.73 -10.14
C PHE A 35 13.23 -1.99 -11.47
N LEU A 36 13.12 -0.66 -11.43
CA LEU A 36 13.24 0.23 -12.57
C LEU A 36 14.48 1.12 -12.39
N SER A 37 15.19 1.41 -13.47
CA SER A 37 16.41 2.25 -13.45
C SER A 37 16.33 3.41 -14.45
N LEU A 38 16.79 4.59 -14.03
CA LEU A 38 16.78 5.82 -14.81
C LEU A 38 18.10 6.59 -14.65
N TYR A 39 19.00 6.45 -15.61
CA TYR A 39 20.34 7.05 -15.58
C TYR A 39 20.43 8.35 -16.38
N LYS A 40 19.72 8.46 -17.51
CA LYS A 40 19.85 9.57 -18.49
C LYS A 40 18.53 10.31 -18.69
N VAL A 41 18.62 11.59 -19.06
CA VAL A 41 17.42 12.38 -19.43
C VAL A 41 16.77 11.76 -20.66
N ASN A 42 15.43 11.75 -20.69
CA ASN A 42 14.60 11.05 -21.67
C ASN A 42 14.67 9.52 -21.60
N GLU A 43 15.34 8.95 -20.60
CA GLU A 43 15.22 7.52 -20.32
C GLU A 43 13.84 7.22 -19.77
N VAL A 44 13.33 6.06 -20.17
CA VAL A 44 12.00 5.57 -19.82
C VAL A 44 12.15 4.13 -19.39
N ASP A 45 11.65 3.81 -18.20
CA ASP A 45 11.51 2.44 -17.75
C ASP A 45 10.05 2.17 -17.36
N LYS A 46 9.62 0.92 -17.37
CA LYS A 46 8.23 0.55 -17.11
C LYS A 46 8.09 -0.80 -16.43
N SER A 47 7.10 -0.88 -15.54
CA SER A 47 6.58 -2.13 -15.02
C SER A 47 5.22 -2.44 -15.64
N ILE A 48 4.97 -3.72 -15.93
CA ILE A 48 3.67 -4.24 -16.36
C ILE A 48 3.14 -5.10 -15.22
N LEU A 49 2.02 -4.68 -14.66
CA LEU A 49 1.36 -5.28 -13.50
C LEU A 49 -0.12 -5.48 -13.82
N TYR A 50 -0.90 -5.91 -12.82
CA TYR A 50 -2.31 -6.23 -12.99
C TYR A 50 -3.16 -5.65 -11.86
N ASN A 51 -4.41 -5.27 -12.17
CA ASN A 51 -5.41 -4.94 -11.16
C ASN A 51 -6.26 -6.17 -10.78
N GLU A 52 -7.30 -5.95 -9.99
CA GLU A 52 -8.17 -6.97 -9.38
C GLU A 52 -8.91 -7.77 -10.46
N ASP A 53 -9.31 -7.09 -11.54
CA ASP A 53 -9.95 -7.66 -12.72
C ASP A 53 -8.97 -8.34 -13.69
N MET A 54 -7.71 -8.52 -13.27
CA MET A 54 -6.61 -9.03 -14.13
C MET A 54 -6.36 -8.18 -15.38
N ARG A 55 -6.79 -6.92 -15.38
CA ARG A 55 -6.48 -5.97 -16.45
C ARG A 55 -5.08 -5.42 -16.27
N LYS A 56 -4.46 -5.14 -17.41
CA LYS A 56 -3.09 -4.65 -17.46
C LYS A 56 -3.00 -3.23 -16.93
N ILE A 57 -2.17 -3.06 -15.90
CA ILE A 57 -1.68 -1.76 -15.42
C ILE A 57 -0.24 -1.62 -15.88
N THR A 58 0.13 -0.48 -16.45
CA THR A 58 1.53 -0.18 -16.77
C THR A 58 1.95 1.07 -16.03
N ILE A 59 2.94 0.96 -15.16
CA ILE A 59 3.57 2.11 -14.52
C ILE A 59 4.82 2.42 -15.33
N ARG A 60 4.86 3.60 -15.93
CA ARG A 60 6.00 4.12 -16.68
C ARG A 60 6.60 5.27 -15.90
N ILE A 61 7.92 5.27 -15.73
CA ILE A 61 8.64 6.39 -15.16
C ILE A 61 9.63 6.89 -16.20
N HIS A 62 9.69 8.20 -16.39
CA HIS A 62 10.64 8.84 -17.30
C HIS A 62 11.38 9.99 -16.63
N LYS A 63 12.66 10.15 -16.97
CA LYS A 63 13.44 11.31 -16.50
C LYS A 63 13.19 12.50 -17.42
N VAL A 64 12.35 13.43 -16.98
CA VAL A 64 11.96 14.61 -17.79
C VAL A 64 13.00 15.74 -17.71
N ALA A 65 13.68 15.88 -16.58
CA ALA A 65 14.73 16.87 -16.37
C ALA A 65 15.85 16.32 -15.47
N THR A 66 16.90 17.11 -15.24
CA THR A 66 18.01 16.70 -14.37
C THR A 66 17.56 16.35 -12.94
N THR A 67 16.55 17.04 -12.43
CA THR A 67 16.06 16.94 -11.05
C THR A 67 14.62 16.44 -10.94
N THR A 68 13.99 16.11 -12.06
CA THR A 68 12.56 15.77 -12.10
C THR A 68 12.35 14.52 -12.95
N ASP A 69 11.61 13.58 -12.39
CA ASP A 69 11.03 12.44 -13.10
C ASP A 69 9.50 12.63 -13.16
N GLU A 70 8.84 11.95 -14.09
CA GLU A 70 7.39 11.83 -14.08
C GLU A 70 6.98 10.36 -14.14
N MET A 71 5.91 10.04 -13.44
CA MET A 71 5.26 8.74 -13.46
C MET A 71 3.93 8.85 -14.20
N LEU A 72 3.73 7.97 -15.16
CA LEU A 72 2.50 7.79 -15.90
C LEU A 72 1.95 6.39 -15.62
N VAL A 73 0.68 6.31 -15.22
CA VAL A 73 -0.01 5.03 -15.05
C VAL A 73 -0.99 4.85 -16.18
N TYR A 74 -0.86 3.72 -16.88
CA TYR A 74 -1.73 3.34 -17.96
C TYR A 74 -2.63 2.19 -17.53
N LYS A 75 -3.91 2.26 -17.88
CA LYS A 75 -4.86 1.15 -17.86
C LYS A 75 -5.36 0.94 -19.29
N ASP A 76 -5.23 -0.28 -19.79
CA ASP A 76 -5.66 -0.63 -21.15
C ASP A 76 -5.14 0.35 -22.24
N GLN A 77 -3.87 0.79 -22.11
CA GLN A 77 -3.18 1.77 -22.98
C GLN A 77 -3.59 3.24 -22.84
N THR A 78 -4.57 3.57 -22.01
CA THR A 78 -4.95 4.95 -21.70
C THR A 78 -4.24 5.40 -20.42
N VAL A 79 -3.69 6.62 -20.43
CA VAL A 79 -3.14 7.25 -19.21
C VAL A 79 -4.29 7.57 -18.27
N ILE A 80 -4.26 7.03 -17.06
CA ILE A 80 -5.25 7.26 -16.00
C ILE A 80 -4.69 8.05 -14.82
N TYR A 81 -3.37 8.29 -14.81
CA TYR A 81 -2.69 9.06 -13.76
C TYR A 81 -1.34 9.58 -14.24
N GLN A 82 -0.98 10.75 -13.74
CA GLN A 82 0.29 11.41 -13.96
C GLN A 82 0.76 12.06 -12.66
N LYS A 83 2.05 11.95 -12.36
CA LYS A 83 2.66 12.60 -11.19
C LYS A 83 4.11 13.00 -11.49
N GLU A 84 4.44 14.25 -11.23
CA GLU A 84 5.83 14.71 -11.15
C GLU A 84 6.46 14.32 -9.80
N MET A 85 7.73 13.93 -9.83
CA MET A 85 8.48 13.43 -8.69
C MET A 85 9.92 13.96 -8.73
N PRO A 86 10.58 14.12 -7.57
CA PRO A 86 12.02 14.37 -7.55
C PRO A 86 12.77 13.25 -8.27
N HIS A 87 13.80 13.60 -9.06
CA HIS A 87 14.58 12.61 -9.79
C HIS A 87 15.19 11.58 -8.84
N ASN A 88 15.07 10.30 -9.22
CA ASN A 88 15.77 9.20 -8.59
C ASN A 88 16.40 8.26 -9.61
N TRP A 89 17.54 7.64 -9.25
CA TRP A 89 18.24 6.72 -10.15
C TRP A 89 17.52 5.38 -10.31
N SER A 90 16.70 5.01 -9.33
CA SER A 90 15.96 3.75 -9.38
C SER A 90 14.64 3.83 -8.64
N TYR A 91 13.71 2.97 -9.01
CA TYR A 91 12.43 2.81 -8.33
C TYR A 91 12.21 1.33 -8.09
N ARG A 92 11.70 0.98 -6.92
CA ARG A 92 11.25 -0.38 -6.63
C ARG A 92 9.75 -0.39 -6.44
N ILE A 93 9.06 -1.23 -7.19
CA ILE A 93 7.61 -1.32 -7.21
C ILE A 93 7.22 -2.70 -6.70
N TYR A 94 6.60 -2.76 -5.54
CA TYR A 94 5.93 -3.97 -5.06
C TYR A 94 4.47 -3.95 -5.47
N GLN A 95 4.00 -5.02 -6.13
CA GLN A 95 2.58 -5.29 -6.29
C GLN A 95 2.13 -6.15 -5.12
N LEU A 96 1.23 -5.61 -4.30
CA LEU A 96 0.74 -6.22 -3.08
C LEU A 96 -0.73 -6.62 -3.29
N LYS A 97 -1.06 -7.88 -3.01
CA LYS A 97 -2.43 -8.40 -3.13
C LYS A 97 -3.03 -8.60 -1.75
N ASN A 98 -4.21 -8.05 -1.49
CA ASN A 98 -4.98 -8.34 -0.29
C ASN A 98 -5.61 -9.73 -0.42
N ALA A 99 -5.38 -10.60 0.57
CA ALA A 99 -5.93 -11.95 0.57
C ALA A 99 -7.45 -12.00 0.81
N SER A 100 -8.03 -10.94 1.36
CA SER A 100 -9.46 -10.92 1.74
C SER A 100 -10.40 -10.50 0.61
N ASP A 101 -9.98 -9.59 -0.27
CA ASP A 101 -10.83 -9.01 -1.32
C ASP A 101 -10.13 -8.95 -2.69
N ASP A 102 -9.01 -9.67 -2.87
CA ASP A 102 -8.20 -9.74 -4.09
C ASP A 102 -7.68 -8.39 -4.62
N ARG A 103 -7.84 -7.30 -3.85
CA ARG A 103 -7.38 -5.95 -4.20
C ARG A 103 -5.89 -5.92 -4.44
N PHE A 104 -5.48 -5.18 -5.47
CA PHE A 104 -4.08 -4.81 -5.65
C PHE A 104 -3.80 -3.39 -5.19
N VAL A 105 -2.69 -3.25 -4.49
CA VAL A 105 -2.06 -1.96 -4.20
C VAL A 105 -0.59 -2.04 -4.56
N TYR A 106 0.04 -0.89 -4.76
CA TYR A 106 1.39 -0.79 -5.27
C TYR A 106 2.21 0.11 -4.35
N ALA A 107 3.26 -0.45 -3.77
CA ALA A 107 4.25 0.34 -3.05
C ALA A 107 5.34 0.78 -4.04
N ILE A 108 5.39 2.07 -4.33
CA ILE A 108 6.37 2.68 -5.23
C ILE A 108 7.42 3.36 -4.36
N ASN A 109 8.58 2.74 -4.27
CA ASN A 109 9.69 3.16 -3.42
C ASN A 109 10.75 3.88 -4.26
N SER A 110 11.13 5.08 -3.83
CA SER A 110 12.26 5.84 -4.38
C SER A 110 13.36 5.98 -3.32
N ASN A 111 14.20 7.02 -3.37
CA ASN A 111 15.20 7.32 -2.34
C ASN A 111 14.72 8.46 -1.42
N LYS A 112 13.61 9.11 -1.74
CA LYS A 112 13.13 10.29 -1.00
C LYS A 112 11.68 10.13 -0.58
N ASP A 113 10.83 9.85 -1.56
CA ASP A 113 9.39 9.73 -1.36
C ASP A 113 8.91 8.33 -1.75
N HIS A 114 8.04 7.77 -0.91
CA HIS A 114 7.52 6.42 -1.06
C HIS A 114 6.01 6.49 -1.00
N TRP A 115 5.35 5.82 -1.93
CA TRP A 115 3.91 5.92 -2.07
C TRP A 115 3.25 4.56 -2.04
N LEU A 116 2.17 4.46 -1.29
CA LEU A 116 1.19 3.40 -1.45
C LEU A 116 0.09 3.90 -2.38
N MET A 117 -0.07 3.26 -3.52
CA MET A 117 -1.01 3.67 -4.55
C MET A 117 -1.88 2.51 -5.02
N GLY A 118 -2.93 2.80 -5.76
CA GLY A 118 -3.70 1.77 -6.45
C GLY A 118 -4.86 2.33 -7.25
N TYR A 119 -5.54 1.42 -7.93
CA TYR A 119 -6.72 1.75 -8.71
C TYR A 119 -7.97 1.57 -7.83
N ASP A 120 -8.84 2.57 -7.85
CA ASP A 120 -10.15 2.51 -7.20
C ASP A 120 -11.20 2.25 -8.27
N ALA A 121 -11.65 1.00 -8.38
CA ALA A 121 -12.64 0.60 -9.37
C ALA A 121 -13.99 1.32 -9.20
N THR A 122 -14.33 1.74 -7.99
CA THR A 122 -15.60 2.46 -7.73
C THR A 122 -15.56 3.87 -8.30
N LYS A 123 -14.38 4.52 -8.23
CA LYS A 123 -14.17 5.88 -8.73
C LYS A 123 -13.55 5.93 -10.13
N ASP A 124 -13.28 4.76 -10.73
CA ASP A 124 -12.56 4.58 -12.00
C ASP A 124 -11.30 5.45 -12.11
N LYS A 125 -10.48 5.48 -11.05
CA LYS A 125 -9.29 6.33 -11.02
C LYS A 125 -8.16 5.74 -10.17
N TRP A 126 -6.93 6.05 -10.57
CA TRP A 126 -5.75 5.80 -9.75
C TRP A 126 -5.67 6.79 -8.59
N GLN A 127 -5.21 6.34 -7.42
CA GLN A 127 -5.14 7.14 -6.22
C GLN A 127 -3.85 6.86 -5.44
N VAL A 128 -3.36 7.90 -4.78
CA VAL A 128 -2.34 7.80 -3.75
C VAL A 128 -3.05 7.64 -2.42
N TYR A 129 -2.83 6.51 -1.76
CA TYR A 129 -3.43 6.21 -0.46
C TYR A 129 -2.59 6.74 0.69
N ALA A 130 -1.26 6.66 0.55
CA ALA A 130 -0.31 7.16 1.52
C ALA A 130 0.98 7.63 0.82
N SER A 131 1.58 8.72 1.33
CA SER A 131 2.93 9.17 0.98
C SER A 131 3.78 9.17 2.24
N SER A 132 5.04 8.72 2.18
CA SER A 132 5.96 8.79 3.33
C SER A 132 6.11 10.21 3.88
N ALA A 133 5.97 11.22 3.03
CA ALA A 133 5.99 12.64 3.43
C ALA A 133 4.85 13.05 4.37
N ASP A 134 3.77 12.27 4.45
CA ASP A 134 2.62 12.56 5.32
C ASP A 134 2.81 12.04 6.75
N PHE A 135 3.90 11.31 7.02
CA PHE A 135 4.16 10.67 8.30
C PHE A 135 5.30 11.36 9.04
N TYR A 136 5.19 11.38 10.37
CA TYR A 136 6.21 11.97 11.21
C TYR A 136 7.46 11.07 11.26
N ASN A 137 8.61 11.63 10.92
CA ASN A 137 9.91 10.93 10.91
C ASN A 137 10.83 11.54 11.98
N SER A 138 10.72 11.04 13.21
CA SER A 138 11.54 11.46 14.34
C SER A 138 12.98 10.99 14.27
N VAL A 139 13.22 9.85 13.60
CA VAL A 139 14.53 9.21 13.49
C VAL A 139 15.36 9.75 12.33
N GLN A 140 14.79 10.62 11.51
CA GLN A 140 15.41 11.16 10.28
C GLN A 140 15.90 10.05 9.33
N GLY A 141 15.25 8.89 9.37
CA GLY A 141 15.61 7.73 8.56
C GLY A 141 15.05 7.80 7.14
N ASP A 142 15.58 6.97 6.26
CA ASP A 142 15.08 6.84 4.89
C ASP A 142 13.76 6.04 4.90
N PRO A 143 12.70 6.56 4.27
CA PRO A 143 11.43 5.86 4.19
C PRO A 143 11.53 4.59 3.34
N TRP A 144 10.67 3.61 3.62
CA TRP A 144 10.47 2.43 2.81
C TRP A 144 9.10 1.81 3.07
N ILE A 145 8.34 1.50 2.03
CA ILE A 145 7.05 0.81 2.14
C ILE A 145 7.21 -0.62 1.63
N GLN A 146 6.87 -1.58 2.47
CA GLN A 146 6.91 -3.00 2.12
C GLN A 146 5.84 -3.80 2.87
N GLU A 147 5.59 -5.03 2.43
CA GLU A 147 4.81 -5.99 3.21
C GLU A 147 5.72 -6.71 4.21
N LYS A 148 5.24 -6.89 5.44
CA LYS A 148 5.90 -7.60 6.53
C LYS A 148 4.84 -8.38 7.32
N HIS A 149 4.85 -9.70 7.18
CA HIS A 149 3.96 -10.63 7.90
C HIS A 149 2.46 -10.38 7.65
N GLY A 150 2.10 -10.00 6.44
CA GLY A 150 0.72 -9.70 6.06
C GLY A 150 0.34 -8.22 6.24
N ASP A 151 1.13 -7.44 6.97
CA ASP A 151 0.88 -6.01 7.13
C ASP A 151 1.68 -5.20 6.12
N ILE A 152 1.13 -4.08 5.64
CA ILE A 152 1.91 -3.09 4.90
C ILE A 152 2.55 -2.16 5.92
N ILE A 153 3.88 -2.09 5.93
CA ILE A 153 4.65 -1.27 6.85
C ILE A 153 5.35 -0.16 6.07
N LEU A 154 5.16 1.08 6.52
CA LEU A 154 6.05 2.19 6.23
C LEU A 154 7.08 2.27 7.35
N SER A 155 8.34 2.04 7.03
CA SER A 155 9.47 2.17 7.96
C SER A 155 10.31 3.39 7.59
N PHE A 156 10.77 4.14 8.58
CA PHE A 156 11.88 5.08 8.45
C PHE A 156 13.11 4.44 9.07
N HIS A 157 14.07 4.03 8.24
CA HIS A 157 15.26 3.31 8.65
C HIS A 157 16.51 4.13 8.34
N ASP A 158 17.38 4.30 9.33
CA ASP A 158 18.74 4.82 9.10
C ASP A 158 19.68 3.61 8.96
N MET A 159 20.44 3.53 7.86
CA MET A 159 21.20 2.36 7.37
C MET A 159 22.33 1.85 8.30
N GLY A 160 22.45 2.37 9.53
CA GLY A 160 23.39 1.92 10.55
C GLY A 160 22.84 0.77 11.40
N LYS A 161 23.74 -0.14 11.81
CA LYS A 161 23.41 -1.45 12.41
C LYS A 161 22.68 -1.39 13.77
N ASP A 162 22.61 -0.25 14.43
CA ASP A 162 21.98 -0.06 15.74
C ASP A 162 21.00 1.12 15.75
N ASN A 163 20.60 1.58 14.57
CA ASN A 163 19.82 2.81 14.47
C ASN A 163 18.33 2.56 14.73
N PRO A 164 17.67 3.51 15.41
CA PRO A 164 16.24 3.44 15.66
C PRO A 164 15.49 3.43 14.33
N THR A 165 14.52 2.52 14.21
CA THR A 165 13.56 2.47 13.11
C THR A 165 12.21 2.90 13.65
N GLN A 166 11.57 3.84 12.95
CA GLN A 166 10.18 4.22 13.23
C GLN A 166 9.28 3.50 12.23
N GLU A 167 8.28 2.75 12.69
CA GLU A 167 7.36 2.01 11.82
C GLU A 167 5.91 2.48 11.96
N TYR A 168 5.22 2.51 10.83
CA TYR A 168 3.79 2.73 10.73
C TYR A 168 3.17 1.53 10.04
N ARG A 169 2.15 0.93 10.66
CA ARG A 169 1.32 -0.08 10.01
C ARG A 169 0.24 0.63 9.20
N LEU A 170 0.18 0.36 7.90
CA LEU A 170 -0.86 0.80 6.98
C LEU A 170 -1.86 -0.35 6.81
N PHE A 171 -3.11 -0.13 7.23
CA PHE A 171 -4.15 -1.16 7.18
C PHE A 171 -5.34 -0.69 6.36
N TRP A 172 -5.95 -1.62 5.64
CA TRP A 172 -7.14 -1.32 4.85
C TRP A 172 -8.38 -1.21 5.75
N ASP A 173 -9.03 -0.05 5.78
CA ASP A 173 -10.32 0.14 6.45
C ASP A 173 -11.46 0.01 5.45
N THR A 174 -12.14 -1.14 5.53
CA THR A 174 -13.28 -1.48 4.65
C THR A 174 -14.45 -0.51 4.80
N ARG A 175 -14.58 0.20 5.92
CA ARG A 175 -15.69 1.15 6.15
C ARG A 175 -15.49 2.47 5.42
N SER A 176 -14.26 2.98 5.39
CA SER A 176 -13.91 4.21 4.68
C SER A 176 -13.46 3.98 3.24
N ASN A 177 -13.21 2.72 2.86
CA ASN A 177 -12.60 2.35 1.59
C ASN A 177 -11.29 3.13 1.38
N TRP A 178 -10.47 3.18 2.44
CA TRP A 178 -9.20 3.90 2.50
C TRP A 178 -8.19 3.17 3.41
N PHE A 179 -6.93 3.58 3.36
CA PHE A 179 -5.92 3.12 4.31
C PHE A 179 -5.97 3.94 5.61
N GLY A 180 -6.20 3.26 6.73
CA GLY A 180 -5.84 3.77 8.05
C GLY A 180 -4.36 3.52 8.34
N TYR A 181 -3.86 4.16 9.40
CA TYR A 181 -2.52 3.90 9.89
C TYR A 181 -2.48 3.79 11.41
N GLU A 182 -1.48 3.07 11.90
CA GLU A 182 -1.13 2.95 13.32
C GLU A 182 0.37 3.19 13.47
N ASP A 183 0.74 4.08 14.39
CA ASP A 183 2.14 4.31 14.77
C ASP A 183 2.59 3.15 15.68
N LEU A 184 3.55 2.37 15.20
CA LEU A 184 4.12 1.24 15.96
C LEU A 184 5.26 1.70 16.88
N GLY A 185 5.62 2.98 16.83
CA GLY A 185 6.67 3.58 17.62
C GLY A 185 8.06 3.39 17.01
N ILE A 186 9.05 3.60 17.88
CA ILE A 186 10.47 3.52 17.54
C ILE A 186 11.06 2.28 18.20
N HIS A 187 11.74 1.43 17.43
CA HIS A 187 12.48 0.27 17.92
C HIS A 187 13.90 0.24 17.39
N SER A 188 14.82 -0.30 18.20
CA SER A 188 16.16 -0.66 17.76
C SER A 188 16.14 -2.09 17.20
N ASN A 189 16.85 -2.32 16.10
CA ASN A 189 17.08 -3.67 15.57
C ASN A 189 18.05 -4.48 16.44
#